data_AF-A0A180FLE1-F1
#
_entry.id   AF-A0A180FLE1-F1
#
_cell.length_a   1.000
_cell.length_b   1.000
_cell.length_c   1.000
_cell.angle_alpha   90.00
_cell.angle_beta   90.00
_cell.angle_gamma   90.00
#
_symmetry.space_group_name_H-M   'P 1'
#
loop_
_entity.id
_entity.type
_entity.pdbx_description
1 polymer ?
#
loop_
_entity_poly.entity_id
_entity_poly.type
_entity_poly.pdbx_seq_one_letter_code
_entity_poly.pdbx_strand_id
1 'polypeptide(L)'
;MNRIASDYWKPYESIIPQEKHLQTKAETFTVEGYNSLFRHFLARMRRKSKCCSKKAEMLELSVLLFMHYRNGTLISLISNAEYHSHFTLTGKIRERITYNRKTGKIPPIEDKLLFVLSYLENNPLQEYHVAACNMSQPQCNNRVCLLSDIQCRTLKTSGELPGRNHLKVNYLTEQCEDILPDGTERPIERPQDSDRQKSCYSGKKLIT
;
A
#
# COMPACT_ATOMS: atom_id res chain seq x y z
N MET A 1 13.87 23.63 2.27
CA MET A 1 15.24 23.45 1.73
C MET A 1 15.16 22.23 0.84
N ASN A 2 15.04 22.38 -0.49
CA ASN A 2 14.65 21.28 -1.40
C ASN A 2 15.73 20.18 -1.52
N ARG A 3 15.78 19.26 -0.54
CA ARG A 3 16.77 18.18 -0.50
C ARG A 3 16.07 16.83 -0.57
N ILE A 4 16.66 15.93 -1.34
CA ILE A 4 16.19 14.56 -1.51
C ILE A 4 17.18 13.66 -0.81
N ALA A 5 16.80 13.17 0.37
CA ALA A 5 17.65 12.32 1.17
C ALA A 5 17.51 10.86 0.77
N SER A 6 18.57 10.23 0.26
CA SER A 6 18.55 8.81 -0.08
C SER A 6 19.63 8.04 0.66
N ASP A 7 19.57 6.71 0.57
CA ASP A 7 20.70 5.88 0.96
C ASP A 7 21.78 5.86 -0.14
N TYR A 8 22.83 5.09 0.09
CA TYR A 8 23.97 4.95 -0.82
C TYR A 8 23.73 3.92 -1.94
N TRP A 9 22.47 3.69 -2.34
CA TRP A 9 22.18 2.78 -3.45
C TRP A 9 22.44 3.46 -4.80
N LYS A 10 23.28 2.82 -5.64
CA LYS A 10 23.77 3.36 -6.92
C LYS A 10 22.68 3.92 -7.86
N PRO A 11 21.49 3.31 -8.00
CA PRO A 11 20.45 3.84 -8.87
C PRO A 11 20.00 5.26 -8.50
N TYR A 12 20.10 5.67 -7.24
CA TYR A 12 19.69 7.03 -6.84
C TYR A 12 20.56 8.11 -7.45
N GLU A 13 21.87 7.88 -7.56
CA GLU A 13 22.80 8.81 -8.20
C GLU A 13 22.45 9.05 -9.69
N SER A 14 21.79 8.08 -10.33
CA SER A 14 21.35 8.20 -11.73
C SER A 14 19.97 8.82 -11.91
N ILE A 15 19.14 8.83 -10.86
CA ILE A 15 17.73 9.26 -10.93
C ILE A 15 17.55 10.66 -10.31
N ILE A 16 18.29 10.96 -9.25
CA ILE A 16 18.12 12.18 -8.46
C ILE A 16 19.13 13.24 -8.94
N PRO A 17 18.69 14.48 -9.27
CA PRO A 17 19.61 15.54 -9.64
C PRO A 17 20.64 15.82 -8.55
N GLN A 18 21.91 15.92 -8.92
CA GLN A 18 23.04 15.95 -7.99
C GLN A 18 22.99 17.17 -7.06
N GLU A 19 22.46 18.29 -7.54
CA GLU A 19 22.25 19.51 -6.75
C GLU A 19 21.19 19.38 -5.64
N LYS A 20 20.27 18.42 -5.77
CA LYS A 20 19.22 18.14 -4.78
C LYS A 20 19.53 16.89 -3.93
N HIS A 21 20.52 16.08 -4.33
CA HIS A 21 20.76 14.76 -3.75
C HIS A 21 21.60 14.82 -2.49
N LEU A 22 21.04 14.33 -1.38
CA LEU A 22 21.74 14.17 -0.11
C LEU A 22 21.81 12.67 0.26
N GLN A 23 22.97 12.04 0.09
CA GLN A 23 23.16 10.66 0.54
C GLN A 23 23.51 10.62 2.02
N THR A 24 22.62 10.09 2.84
CA THR A 24 22.78 10.13 4.29
C THR A 24 21.90 9.12 4.99
N LYS A 25 22.36 8.70 6.17
CA LYS A 25 21.62 7.78 7.03
C LYS A 25 20.73 8.45 8.06
N ALA A 26 21.09 9.64 8.51
CA ALA A 26 20.35 10.29 9.59
C ALA A 26 18.94 10.69 9.12
N GLU A 27 18.82 11.13 7.87
CA GLU A 27 17.59 11.56 7.23
C GLU A 27 16.78 10.38 6.65
N THR A 28 17.42 9.22 6.40
CA THR A 28 16.74 8.01 5.91
C THR A 28 16.22 7.08 7.02
N PHE A 29 16.48 7.38 8.30
CA PHE A 29 15.94 6.62 9.43
C PHE A 29 14.41 6.53 9.39
N THR A 30 13.73 7.62 9.03
CA THR A 30 12.27 7.66 8.92
C THR A 30 11.78 6.65 7.89
N VAL A 31 12.45 6.54 6.73
CA VAL A 31 12.13 5.59 5.66
C VAL A 31 12.26 4.15 6.13
N GLU A 32 13.35 3.83 6.85
CA GLU A 32 13.52 2.49 7.45
C GLU A 32 12.38 2.17 8.42
N GLY A 33 11.96 3.16 9.21
CA GLY A 33 10.80 3.08 10.09
C GLY A 33 9.54 2.71 9.29
N TYR A 34 9.17 3.50 8.29
CA TYR A 34 8.01 3.23 7.43
C TYR A 34 8.08 1.85 6.75
N ASN A 35 9.24 1.44 6.25
CA ASN A 35 9.45 0.11 5.67
C ASN A 35 9.22 -1.02 6.65
N SER A 36 9.65 -0.83 7.90
CA SER A 36 9.35 -1.79 8.96
C SER A 36 7.85 -1.88 9.21
N LEU A 37 7.12 -0.75 9.15
CA LEU A 37 5.66 -0.73 9.31
C LEU A 37 4.97 -1.51 8.18
N PHE A 38 5.41 -1.36 6.92
CA PHE A 38 4.85 -2.15 5.81
C PHE A 38 4.99 -3.65 6.05
N ARG A 39 6.16 -4.13 6.49
CA ARG A 39 6.35 -5.56 6.80
C ARG A 39 5.62 -5.97 8.07
N HIS A 40 5.44 -5.07 9.02
CA HIS A 40 4.72 -5.33 10.26
C HIS A 40 3.22 -5.52 10.00
N PHE A 41 2.59 -4.56 9.33
CA PHE A 41 1.14 -4.54 9.11
C PHE A 41 0.71 -5.35 7.89
N LEU A 42 1.43 -5.29 6.76
CA LEU A 42 1.04 -6.04 5.57
C LEU A 42 1.64 -7.44 5.60
N ALA A 43 0.80 -8.44 5.86
CA ALA A 43 1.22 -9.84 5.88
C ALA A 43 1.83 -10.28 4.52
N ARG A 44 1.34 -9.71 3.41
CA ARG A 44 1.86 -9.92 2.04
C ARG A 44 3.30 -9.46 1.83
N MET A 45 3.85 -8.69 2.78
CA MET A 45 5.20 -8.10 2.74
C MET A 45 6.15 -8.76 3.75
N ARG A 46 5.68 -9.69 4.59
CA ARG A 46 6.47 -10.32 5.67
C ARG A 46 7.54 -11.29 5.17
N ARG A 47 7.20 -12.19 4.22
CA ARG A 47 8.12 -13.26 3.80
C ARG A 47 7.94 -13.62 2.32
N LYS A 48 8.98 -13.35 1.51
CA LYS A 48 9.03 -13.58 0.06
C LYS A 48 8.62 -15.00 -0.36
N SER A 49 8.92 -16.01 0.46
CA SER A 49 8.67 -17.43 0.14
C SER A 49 7.35 -18.01 0.63
N LYS A 50 6.58 -17.30 1.47
CA LYS A 50 5.36 -17.85 2.09
C LYS A 50 4.12 -17.00 1.87
N CYS A 51 4.25 -15.69 2.00
CA CYS A 51 3.13 -14.76 1.92
C CYS A 51 3.49 -13.71 0.87
N CYS A 52 3.45 -14.10 -0.41
CA CYS A 52 3.68 -13.20 -1.54
C CYS A 52 2.44 -13.13 -2.43
N SER A 53 2.08 -11.94 -2.88
CA SER A 53 1.06 -11.78 -3.92
C SER A 53 1.70 -12.02 -5.29
N LYS A 54 1.12 -12.92 -6.08
CA LYS A 54 1.50 -13.07 -7.50
C LYS A 54 0.86 -12.00 -8.40
N LYS A 55 -0.03 -11.17 -7.85
CA LYS A 55 -0.75 -10.12 -8.57
C LYS A 55 -0.29 -8.75 -8.08
N ALA A 56 0.34 -7.98 -8.98
CA ALA A 56 0.85 -6.64 -8.69
C ALA A 56 -0.26 -5.69 -8.18
N GLU A 57 -1.44 -5.75 -8.79
CA GLU A 57 -2.60 -4.93 -8.38
C GLU A 57 -2.96 -5.12 -6.90
N MET A 58 -2.90 -6.34 -6.38
CA MET A 58 -3.21 -6.60 -4.97
C MET A 58 -2.15 -6.00 -4.03
N LEU A 59 -0.90 -5.96 -4.50
CA LEU A 59 0.20 -5.33 -3.77
C LEU A 59 0.02 -3.81 -3.74
N GLU A 60 -0.25 -3.21 -4.91
CA GLU A 60 -0.52 -1.78 -5.06
C GLU A 60 -1.69 -1.34 -4.16
N LEU A 61 -2.81 -2.08 -4.19
CA LEU A 61 -3.97 -1.83 -3.34
C LEU A 61 -3.63 -1.93 -1.86
N SER A 62 -2.84 -2.93 -1.44
CA SER A 62 -2.46 -3.11 -0.04
C SER A 62 -1.60 -1.96 0.48
N VAL A 63 -0.65 -1.48 -0.35
CA VAL A 63 0.23 -0.35 -0.01
C VAL A 63 -0.58 0.95 0.06
N LEU A 64 -1.38 1.25 -0.96
CA LEU A 64 -2.23 2.45 -0.98
C LEU A 64 -3.20 2.47 0.20
N LEU A 65 -3.80 1.33 0.50
CA LEU A 65 -4.68 1.19 1.64
C LEU A 65 -3.98 1.57 2.95
N PHE A 66 -2.78 1.03 3.16
CA PHE A 66 -2.00 1.36 4.35
C PHE A 66 -1.70 2.85 4.41
N MET A 67 -1.35 3.49 3.28
CA MET A 67 -1.13 4.94 3.24
C MET A 67 -2.39 5.72 3.59
N HIS A 68 -3.55 5.39 3.02
CA HIS A 68 -4.82 6.05 3.33
C HIS A 68 -5.25 5.83 4.79
N TYR A 69 -4.99 4.65 5.36
CA TYR A 69 -5.23 4.39 6.78
C TYR A 69 -4.37 5.31 7.66
N ARG A 70 -3.06 5.40 7.36
CA ARG A 70 -2.12 6.25 8.09
C ARG A 70 -2.42 7.74 7.95
N ASN A 71 -2.97 8.14 6.80
CA ASN A 71 -3.34 9.52 6.50
C ASN A 71 -4.76 9.89 6.97
N GLY A 72 -5.51 8.94 7.55
CA GLY A 72 -6.90 9.18 7.98
C GLY A 72 -7.88 9.38 6.82
N THR A 73 -7.49 9.07 5.58
CA THR A 73 -8.30 9.29 4.36
C THR A 73 -8.96 8.00 3.86
N LEU A 74 -8.95 6.92 4.64
CA LEU A 74 -9.55 5.63 4.28
C LEU A 74 -11.00 5.73 3.78
N ILE A 75 -11.76 6.69 4.35
CA ILE A 75 -13.18 6.92 4.05
C ILE A 75 -13.39 7.46 2.62
N SER A 76 -12.40 8.16 2.03
CA SER A 76 -12.54 8.68 0.66
C SER A 76 -12.57 7.57 -0.40
N LEU A 77 -12.12 6.36 -0.06
CA LEU A 77 -12.19 5.16 -0.91
C LEU A 77 -13.61 4.54 -0.99
N ILE A 78 -14.57 5.04 -0.19
CA ILE A 78 -15.89 4.42 0.05
C ILE A 78 -16.93 4.76 -1.05
N SER A 79 -16.58 5.54 -2.07
CA SER A 79 -17.47 5.88 -3.18
C SER A 79 -17.77 4.68 -4.10
N ASN A 80 -18.62 3.74 -3.65
CA ASN A 80 -19.04 2.56 -4.43
C ASN A 80 -20.45 2.06 -4.12
N ALA A 81 -21.28 2.87 -3.45
CA ALA A 81 -22.69 2.57 -3.28
C ALA A 81 -23.40 2.32 -4.64
N GLU A 82 -22.92 2.97 -5.70
CA GLU A 82 -23.46 2.90 -7.08
C GLU A 82 -23.14 1.59 -7.81
N TYR A 83 -21.99 0.94 -7.56
CA TYR A 83 -21.66 -0.27 -8.33
C TYR A 83 -22.69 -1.38 -8.08
N HIS A 84 -23.02 -1.62 -6.81
CA HIS A 84 -23.91 -2.71 -6.44
C HIS A 84 -25.37 -2.47 -6.83
N SER A 85 -25.79 -1.22 -7.02
CA SER A 85 -27.14 -0.88 -7.47
C SER A 85 -27.33 -1.18 -8.96
N HIS A 86 -26.31 -0.98 -9.78
CA HIS A 86 -26.37 -1.11 -11.24
C HIS A 86 -25.80 -2.42 -11.79
N PHE A 87 -24.88 -3.08 -11.07
CA PHE A 87 -24.16 -4.26 -11.56
C PHE A 87 -24.31 -5.50 -10.64
N THR A 88 -24.27 -6.69 -11.24
CA THR A 88 -24.20 -7.97 -10.54
C THR A 88 -22.79 -8.23 -9.99
N LEU A 89 -22.63 -9.26 -9.15
CA LEU A 89 -21.31 -9.70 -8.68
C LEU A 89 -20.38 -10.17 -9.82
N THR A 90 -20.97 -10.49 -10.98
CA THR A 90 -20.27 -10.90 -12.21
C THR A 90 -20.06 -9.74 -13.18
N GLY A 91 -20.43 -8.51 -12.79
CA GLY A 91 -20.26 -7.31 -13.61
C GLY A 91 -21.30 -7.09 -14.71
N LYS A 92 -22.39 -7.88 -14.73
CA LYS A 92 -23.50 -7.67 -15.68
C LYS A 92 -24.39 -6.52 -15.21
N ILE A 93 -24.92 -5.74 -16.14
CA ILE A 93 -25.92 -4.70 -15.84
C ILE A 93 -27.19 -5.39 -15.30
N ARG A 94 -27.75 -4.84 -14.22
CA ARG A 94 -29.01 -5.30 -13.64
C ARG A 94 -30.19 -4.68 -14.38
N GLU A 95 -31.21 -5.47 -14.64
CA GLU A 95 -32.49 -4.97 -15.16
C GLU A 95 -33.25 -4.14 -14.12
N ARG A 96 -33.04 -4.41 -12.84
CA ARG A 96 -33.66 -3.68 -11.72
C ARG A 96 -32.61 -3.22 -10.71
N ILE A 97 -32.70 -1.94 -10.33
CA ILE A 97 -31.91 -1.35 -9.25
C ILE A 97 -32.11 -2.17 -7.97
N THR A 98 -31.01 -2.50 -7.31
CA THR A 98 -31.03 -3.16 -6.00
C THR A 98 -30.42 -2.27 -4.94
N TYR A 99 -30.97 -2.33 -3.73
CA TYR A 99 -30.45 -1.61 -2.57
C TYR A 99 -29.77 -2.61 -1.63
N ASN A 100 -28.80 -2.12 -0.85
CA ASN A 100 -28.16 -2.94 0.17
C ASN A 100 -29.21 -3.39 1.19
N ARG A 101 -29.52 -4.69 1.21
CA ARG A 101 -30.42 -5.30 2.19
C ARG A 101 -29.63 -5.58 3.46
N LYS A 102 -30.16 -5.20 4.63
CA LYS A 102 -29.56 -5.50 5.95
C LYS A 102 -29.32 -7.00 6.20
N THR A 103 -30.02 -7.87 5.47
CA THR A 103 -29.95 -9.33 5.58
C THR A 103 -28.97 -10.00 4.60
N GLY A 104 -28.20 -9.24 3.83
CA GLY A 104 -27.15 -9.81 2.96
C GLY A 104 -25.98 -10.40 3.76
N LYS A 105 -25.18 -11.30 3.16
CA LYS A 105 -23.98 -11.87 3.83
C LYS A 105 -22.92 -10.83 4.20
N ILE A 106 -22.84 -9.73 3.45
CA ILE A 106 -22.01 -8.55 3.74
C ILE A 106 -22.87 -7.33 3.41
N PRO A 107 -23.75 -6.92 4.33
CA PRO A 107 -24.83 -6.00 4.01
C PRO A 107 -24.42 -4.52 3.87
N PRO A 108 -23.80 -3.86 4.86
CA PRO A 108 -23.42 -2.45 4.77
C PRO A 108 -22.13 -2.24 3.96
N ILE A 109 -21.92 -1.03 3.46
CA ILE A 109 -20.75 -0.68 2.63
C ILE A 109 -19.45 -0.81 3.44
N GLU A 110 -19.55 -0.51 4.73
CA GLU A 110 -18.52 -0.62 5.75
C GLU A 110 -18.05 -2.07 5.91
N ASP A 111 -18.95 -3.05 5.92
CA ASP A 111 -18.58 -4.46 6.02
C ASP A 111 -17.91 -4.97 4.74
N LYS A 112 -18.30 -4.45 3.57
CA LYS A 112 -17.64 -4.79 2.30
C LYS A 112 -16.24 -4.22 2.24
N LEU A 113 -16.07 -3.01 2.76
CA LEU A 113 -14.76 -2.41 2.95
C LEU A 113 -13.96 -3.29 3.89
N LEU A 114 -14.44 -3.53 5.11
CA LEU A 114 -13.74 -4.35 6.10
C LEU A 114 -13.37 -5.75 5.57
N PHE A 115 -14.25 -6.37 4.77
CA PHE A 115 -13.97 -7.62 4.08
C PHE A 115 -12.74 -7.52 3.17
N VAL A 116 -12.74 -6.59 2.22
CA VAL A 116 -11.61 -6.47 1.27
C VAL A 116 -10.35 -5.95 1.95
N LEU A 117 -10.47 -5.03 2.92
CA LEU A 117 -9.33 -4.50 3.67
C LEU A 117 -8.64 -5.59 4.48
N SER A 118 -9.42 -6.36 5.25
CA SER A 118 -8.85 -7.45 6.04
C SER A 118 -8.23 -8.54 5.16
N TYR A 119 -8.76 -8.76 3.96
CA TYR A 119 -8.14 -9.64 2.98
C TYR A 119 -6.81 -9.08 2.44
N LEU A 120 -6.76 -7.80 2.09
CA LEU A 120 -5.57 -7.13 1.56
C LEU A 120 -4.44 -7.09 2.61
N GLU A 121 -4.75 -6.66 3.82
CA GLU A 121 -3.80 -6.50 4.93
C GLU A 121 -3.27 -7.86 5.43
N ASN A 122 -4.17 -8.79 5.78
CA ASN A 122 -3.80 -10.00 6.50
C ASN A 122 -3.39 -11.16 5.59
N ASN A 123 -3.65 -11.07 4.28
CA ASN A 123 -3.44 -12.16 3.34
C ASN A 123 -3.93 -13.54 3.84
N PRO A 124 -5.16 -13.64 4.36
CA PRO A 124 -5.63 -14.89 4.92
C PRO A 124 -5.81 -15.94 3.82
N LEU A 125 -5.79 -17.22 4.21
CA LEU A 125 -6.32 -18.28 3.37
C LEU A 125 -7.80 -17.98 3.05
N GLN A 126 -8.23 -18.28 1.83
CA GLN A 126 -9.64 -18.05 1.46
C GLN A 126 -10.59 -18.83 2.38
N GLU A 127 -10.21 -20.03 2.83
CA GLU A 127 -10.98 -20.84 3.78
C GLU A 127 -11.21 -20.13 5.12
N TYR A 128 -10.20 -19.44 5.65
CA TYR A 128 -10.34 -18.64 6.85
C TYR A 128 -11.34 -17.50 6.64
N HIS A 129 -11.21 -16.80 5.52
CA HIS A 129 -12.06 -15.66 5.20
C HIS A 129 -13.52 -16.09 4.90
N VAL A 130 -13.69 -17.26 4.29
CA VAL A 130 -14.95 -17.99 4.09
C VAL A 130 -15.64 -18.28 5.42
N ALA A 131 -14.89 -18.85 6.37
CA ALA A 131 -15.40 -19.18 7.69
C ALA A 131 -15.81 -17.91 8.46
N ALA A 132 -14.97 -16.87 8.43
CA ALA A 132 -15.25 -15.60 9.10
C ALA A 132 -16.52 -14.90 8.58
N CYS A 133 -16.82 -15.05 7.28
CA CYS A 133 -17.92 -14.33 6.63
C CYS A 133 -19.13 -15.23 6.28
N ASN A 134 -19.16 -16.47 6.78
CA ASN A 134 -20.22 -17.46 6.55
C ASN A 134 -20.63 -17.59 5.06
N MET A 135 -19.64 -17.76 4.18
CA MET A 135 -19.85 -17.88 2.73
C MET A 135 -19.08 -19.03 2.12
N SER A 136 -19.44 -19.46 0.91
CA SER A 136 -18.65 -20.49 0.21
C SER A 136 -17.37 -19.90 -0.39
N GLN A 137 -16.37 -20.73 -0.63
CA GLN A 137 -15.11 -20.31 -1.26
C GLN A 137 -15.31 -19.62 -2.63
N PRO A 138 -16.16 -20.11 -3.54
CA PRO A 138 -16.46 -19.38 -4.77
C PRO A 138 -17.07 -17.99 -4.52
N GLN A 139 -17.95 -17.86 -3.51
CA GLN A 139 -18.53 -16.57 -3.14
C GLN A 139 -17.47 -15.60 -2.61
N CYS A 140 -16.57 -16.09 -1.75
CA CYS A 140 -15.45 -15.31 -1.23
C CYS A 140 -14.53 -14.83 -2.36
N ASN A 141 -14.11 -15.73 -3.25
CA ASN A 141 -13.25 -15.40 -4.37
C ASN A 141 -13.87 -14.33 -5.28
N ASN A 142 -15.14 -14.50 -5.65
CA ASN A 142 -15.85 -13.51 -6.48
C ASN A 142 -15.92 -12.14 -5.80
N ARG A 143 -16.17 -12.10 -4.49
CA ARG A 143 -16.22 -10.85 -3.73
C ARG A 143 -14.86 -10.18 -3.62
N VAL A 144 -13.80 -10.94 -3.35
CA VAL A 144 -12.42 -10.40 -3.33
C VAL A 144 -12.07 -9.79 -4.68
N CYS A 145 -12.25 -10.54 -5.77
CA CYS A 145 -11.96 -10.04 -7.11
C CYS A 145 -12.76 -8.77 -7.43
N LEU A 146 -14.05 -8.78 -7.14
CA LEU A 146 -14.95 -7.67 -7.44
C LEU A 146 -14.60 -6.42 -6.63
N LEU A 147 -14.46 -6.55 -5.32
CA LEU A 147 -14.22 -5.42 -4.42
C LEU A 147 -12.82 -4.82 -4.64
N SER A 148 -11.81 -5.66 -4.92
CA SER A 148 -10.48 -5.18 -5.29
C SER A 148 -10.50 -4.42 -6.63
N ASP A 149 -11.22 -4.92 -7.65
CA ASP A 149 -11.35 -4.23 -8.94
C ASP A 149 -12.05 -2.89 -8.80
N ILE A 150 -13.15 -2.87 -8.06
CA ILE A 150 -13.89 -1.67 -7.72
C ILE A 150 -12.99 -0.65 -7.01
N GLN A 151 -12.23 -1.07 -5.99
CA GLN A 151 -11.32 -0.20 -5.26
C GLN A 151 -10.22 0.36 -6.17
N CYS A 152 -9.67 -0.47 -7.07
CA CYS A 152 -8.67 -0.04 -8.06
C CYS A 152 -9.23 1.04 -9.01
N ARG A 153 -10.46 0.86 -9.49
CA ARG A 153 -11.13 1.85 -10.35
C ARG A 153 -11.38 3.16 -9.63
N THR A 154 -11.84 3.11 -8.38
CA THR A 154 -12.04 4.33 -7.56
C THR A 154 -10.73 5.07 -7.37
N LEU A 155 -9.67 4.37 -6.97
CA LEU A 155 -8.32 4.96 -6.84
C LEU A 155 -7.83 5.56 -8.16
N LYS A 156 -8.12 4.91 -9.29
CA LYS A 156 -7.76 5.42 -10.61
C LYS A 156 -8.48 6.73 -10.92
N THR A 157 -9.79 6.80 -10.68
CA THR A 157 -10.60 8.00 -10.90
C THR A 157 -10.17 9.15 -9.97
N SER A 158 -9.80 8.84 -8.74
CA SER A 158 -9.29 9.81 -7.77
C SER A 158 -7.85 10.26 -8.05
N GLY A 159 -7.14 9.63 -9.00
CA GLY A 159 -5.75 9.96 -9.32
C GLY A 159 -4.73 9.45 -8.29
N GLU A 160 -5.13 8.55 -7.40
CA GLU A 160 -4.36 8.04 -6.25
C GLU A 160 -3.53 6.79 -6.58
N LEU A 161 -3.70 6.21 -7.77
CA LEU A 161 -2.90 5.05 -8.19
C LEU A 161 -1.42 5.42 -8.39
N PRO A 162 -0.48 4.49 -8.14
CA PRO A 162 0.93 4.77 -8.26
C PRO A 162 1.30 5.11 -9.71
N GLY A 163 2.12 6.14 -9.90
CA GLY A 163 2.63 6.49 -11.22
C GLY A 163 3.54 5.39 -11.77
N ARG A 164 3.26 4.90 -12.97
CA ARG A 164 4.11 3.90 -13.66
C ARG A 164 5.16 4.52 -14.58
N ASN A 165 5.05 5.81 -14.86
CA ASN A 165 6.03 6.53 -15.67
C ASN A 165 7.14 7.07 -14.77
N HIS A 166 8.35 6.53 -14.90
CA HIS A 166 9.52 6.97 -14.15
C HIS A 166 9.87 8.44 -14.39
N LEU A 167 9.57 9.00 -15.57
CA LEU A 167 9.79 10.42 -15.88
C LEU A 167 8.93 11.35 -15.00
N LYS A 168 7.81 10.83 -14.46
CA LYS A 168 6.93 11.59 -13.56
C LYS A 168 7.59 11.89 -12.22
N VAL A 169 8.65 11.15 -11.86
CA VAL A 169 9.45 11.43 -10.65
C VAL A 169 10.05 12.83 -10.71
N ASN A 170 10.53 13.27 -11.88
CA ASN A 170 11.11 14.62 -12.04
C ASN A 170 10.09 15.73 -11.76
N TYR A 171 8.85 15.54 -12.18
CA TYR A 171 7.77 16.47 -11.86
C TYR A 171 7.45 16.46 -10.36
N LEU A 172 7.36 15.27 -9.74
CA LEU A 172 7.09 15.15 -8.30
C LEU A 172 8.21 15.76 -7.45
N THR A 173 9.47 15.64 -7.88
CA THR A 173 10.64 16.27 -7.24
C THR A 173 10.74 17.77 -7.42
N GLU A 174 9.87 18.36 -8.25
CA GLU A 174 9.67 19.81 -8.32
C GLU A 174 8.49 20.27 -7.45
N GLN A 175 7.45 19.44 -7.30
CA GLN A 175 6.23 19.77 -6.55
C GLN A 175 6.38 19.59 -5.03
N CYS A 176 7.24 18.68 -4.58
CA CYS A 176 7.45 18.40 -3.16
C CYS A 176 8.75 19.03 -2.65
N GLU A 177 8.71 19.59 -1.44
CA GLU A 177 9.88 20.22 -0.81
C GLU A 177 10.92 19.17 -0.38
N ASP A 178 10.46 18.13 0.33
CA ASP A 178 11.28 17.02 0.81
C ASP A 178 10.76 15.70 0.23
N ILE A 179 11.68 14.90 -0.32
CA ILE A 179 11.35 13.57 -0.85
C ILE A 179 12.25 12.53 -0.20
N LEU A 180 11.58 11.46 0.23
CA LEU A 180 12.19 10.29 0.82
C LEU A 180 12.05 9.10 -0.15
N PRO A 181 12.99 8.91 -1.09
CA PRO A 181 13.01 7.75 -1.96
C PRO A 181 13.25 6.46 -1.16
N ASP A 182 12.45 5.42 -1.44
CA ASP A 182 12.62 4.09 -0.84
C ASP A 182 13.27 3.11 -1.84
N GLY A 183 14.20 2.30 -1.32
CA GLY A 183 15.03 1.33 -2.03
C GLY A 183 15.20 0.13 -1.13
N THR A 184 14.56 -0.98 -1.48
CA THR A 184 14.71 -2.20 -0.71
C THR A 184 16.06 -2.84 -1.00
N GLU A 185 16.82 -2.99 0.08
CA GLU A 185 18.05 -3.77 0.27
C GLU A 185 19.37 -3.00 0.11
N ARG A 186 20.21 -3.18 1.14
CA ARG A 186 21.47 -2.47 1.36
C ARG A 186 22.65 -3.33 0.92
N PRO A 187 23.63 -2.75 0.20
CA PRO A 187 24.95 -3.36 0.05
C PRO A 187 25.82 -3.26 1.31
N ILE A 188 25.49 -2.33 2.22
CA ILE A 188 26.31 -2.00 3.39
C ILE A 188 25.79 -2.74 4.62
N GLU A 189 26.54 -3.75 5.06
CA GLU A 189 26.31 -4.43 6.34
C GLU A 189 26.53 -3.50 7.53
N ARG A 190 25.94 -3.83 8.69
CA ARG A 190 26.15 -3.05 9.91
C ARG A 190 27.61 -3.17 10.37
N PRO A 191 28.41 -2.08 10.37
CA PRO A 191 29.78 -2.13 10.86
C PRO A 191 29.80 -2.51 12.35
N GLN A 192 30.72 -3.37 12.74
CA GLN A 192 30.95 -3.78 14.13
C GLN A 192 31.77 -2.73 14.90
N ASP A 193 32.60 -1.96 14.19
CA ASP A 193 33.36 -0.83 14.72
C ASP A 193 32.41 0.25 15.29
N SER A 194 32.63 0.65 16.55
CA SER A 194 31.74 1.58 17.27
C SER A 194 31.69 2.97 16.66
N ASP A 195 32.82 3.46 16.14
CA ASP A 195 32.93 4.82 15.64
C ASP A 195 32.33 4.92 14.24
N ARG A 196 32.56 3.91 13.40
CA ARG A 196 31.88 3.78 12.10
C ARG A 196 30.38 3.49 12.28
N GLN A 197 30.01 2.75 13.31
CA GLN A 197 28.60 2.52 13.63
C GLN A 197 27.92 3.82 14.11
N LYS A 198 28.56 4.61 14.98
CA LYS A 198 28.04 5.92 15.40
C LYS A 198 27.92 6.88 14.23
N SER A 199 28.93 7.01 13.38
CA SER A 199 28.87 7.92 12.23
C SER A 199 27.78 7.52 11.23
N CYS A 200 27.59 6.21 11.00
CA CYS A 200 26.58 5.71 10.07
C CYS A 200 25.18 5.53 10.68
N TYR A 201 24.97 5.50 12.00
CA TYR A 201 23.66 5.18 12.60
C TYR A 201 23.21 6.16 13.72
N SER A 202 23.91 7.27 13.93
CA SER A 202 23.63 8.27 14.98
C SER A 202 22.31 9.03 14.84
N GLY A 203 21.66 9.03 13.67
CA GLY A 203 20.39 9.72 13.46
C GLY A 203 19.18 9.09 14.16
N LYS A 204 19.33 7.91 14.77
CA LYS A 204 18.27 7.32 15.61
C LYS A 204 18.10 8.15 16.88
N LYS A 205 17.21 9.13 16.87
CA LYS A 205 16.75 9.75 18.11
C LYS A 205 16.09 8.68 18.97
N LEU A 206 16.62 8.48 20.18
CA LEU A 206 15.92 7.73 21.22
C LEU A 206 14.61 8.48 21.49
N ILE A 207 13.49 7.86 21.12
CA ILE A 207 12.18 8.32 21.58
C ILE A 207 12.22 8.10 23.09
N THR A 208 12.37 9.20 23.83
CA THR A 208 12.29 9.23 25.30
C THR A 208 10.86 9.60 25.67
#